data_AF-A0A4Z0GHA1-F1
#
_entry.id   AF-A0A4Z0GHA1-F1
#
_cell.length_a   1.000
_cell.length_b   1.000
_cell.length_c   1.000
_cell.angle_alpha   90.00
_cell.angle_beta   90.00
_cell.angle_gamma   90.00
#
_symmetry.space_group_name_H-M   'P 1'
#
loop_
_entity.id
_entity.type
_entity.pdbx_description
1 polymer ?
#
loop_
_entity_poly.entity_id
_entity_poly.type
_entity_poly.pdbx_seq_one_letter_code
_entity_poly.pdbx_strand_id
1 'polypeptide(L)'
;MKKVAFVTGANKGIGFEIVKQLGEKGWTVLLGARHQERGEAAVSELKSQGLDVRFIEIDLSDLESIAKAAETVKESYSGLTLLINNAGMPGSFSSSFTVTKEGDLRNAFEVNFFGTFRLNQHLFPLIKNNEGTIINVSTDMASLNHMQSFEFAPNAFDYNASKTANNAMTVSMALELKDSKAQVFAVTPGFTTTDLNGNAEGGKSKQEAASIIVGYAVDGKRHNGEFLNENGRFPW
;
A
#
# COMPACT_ATOMS: atom_id res chain seq x y z
N MET A 1 -21.89 -6.64 11.24
CA MET A 1 -20.73 -7.50 10.96
C MET A 1 -19.46 -6.69 11.11
N LYS A 2 -18.36 -7.27 11.62
CA LYS A 2 -17.06 -6.58 11.65
C LYS A 2 -16.58 -6.35 10.22
N LYS A 3 -15.98 -5.18 9.96
CA LYS A 3 -15.37 -4.88 8.66
C LYS A 3 -14.03 -5.61 8.54
N VAL A 4 -13.71 -6.10 7.35
CA VAL A 4 -12.47 -6.83 7.07
C VAL A 4 -11.56 -6.00 6.17
N ALA A 5 -10.30 -5.85 6.58
CA ALA A 5 -9.25 -5.18 5.82
C ALA A 5 -8.10 -6.13 5.49
N PHE A 6 -7.44 -5.96 4.35
CA PHE A 6 -6.20 -6.66 4.00
C PHE A 6 -5.09 -5.64 3.74
N VAL A 7 -3.96 -5.79 4.43
CA VAL A 7 -2.80 -4.89 4.34
C VAL A 7 -1.58 -5.68 3.92
N THR A 8 -0.96 -5.35 2.79
CA THR A 8 0.26 -6.02 2.31
C THR A 8 1.52 -5.40 2.93
N GLY A 9 2.59 -6.20 3.08
CA GLY A 9 3.88 -5.73 3.61
C GLY A 9 3.79 -5.25 5.06
N ALA A 10 2.97 -5.92 5.86
CA ALA A 10 2.48 -5.43 7.14
C ALA A 10 3.16 -6.07 8.38
N ASN A 11 4.22 -6.85 8.20
CA ASN A 11 4.97 -7.42 9.33
C ASN A 11 5.90 -6.41 10.03
N LYS A 12 6.07 -5.20 9.49
CA LYS A 12 6.87 -4.11 10.08
C LYS A 12 6.51 -2.75 9.47
N GLY A 13 7.16 -1.69 9.95
CA GLY A 13 7.10 -0.37 9.32
C GLY A 13 5.70 0.25 9.38
N ILE A 14 5.37 1.01 8.33
CA ILE A 14 4.05 1.67 8.20
C ILE A 14 2.93 0.63 8.16
N GLY A 15 3.11 -0.48 7.44
CA GLY A 15 2.10 -1.53 7.32
C GLY A 15 1.69 -2.15 8.66
N PHE A 16 2.65 -2.37 9.57
CA PHE A 16 2.37 -2.85 10.92
C PHE A 16 1.50 -1.87 11.71
N GLU A 17 1.84 -0.58 11.65
CA GLU A 17 1.07 0.47 12.34
C GLU A 17 -0.32 0.68 11.71
N ILE A 18 -0.47 0.51 10.39
CA ILE A 18 -1.78 0.48 9.72
C ILE A 18 -2.64 -0.65 10.30
N VAL A 19 -2.09 -1.87 10.39
CA VAL A 19 -2.83 -3.02 10.95
C VAL A 19 -3.25 -2.75 12.39
N LYS A 20 -2.33 -2.23 13.21
CA LYS A 20 -2.59 -1.88 14.60
C LYS A 20 -3.75 -0.88 14.72
N GLN A 21 -3.65 0.26 14.04
CA GLN A 21 -4.65 1.33 14.12
C GLN A 21 -6.02 0.92 13.56
N LEU A 22 -6.07 0.09 12.51
CA LEU A 22 -7.34 -0.49 12.03
C LEU A 22 -7.92 -1.48 13.06
N GLY A 23 -7.08 -2.32 13.67
CA GLY A 23 -7.49 -3.23 14.74
C GLY A 23 -8.09 -2.50 15.94
N GLU A 24 -7.45 -1.41 16.38
CA GLU A 24 -7.94 -0.53 17.46
C GLU A 24 -9.30 0.11 17.12
N LYS A 25 -9.61 0.29 15.83
CA LYS A 25 -10.92 0.75 15.33
C LYS A 25 -11.93 -0.40 15.14
N GLY A 26 -11.62 -1.60 15.62
CA GLY A 26 -12.53 -2.75 15.63
C GLY A 26 -12.60 -3.54 14.32
N TRP A 27 -11.66 -3.32 13.38
CA TRP A 27 -11.56 -4.12 12.16
C TRP A 27 -10.97 -5.50 12.44
N THR A 28 -11.41 -6.49 11.67
CA THR A 28 -10.62 -7.72 11.49
C THR A 28 -9.60 -7.44 10.39
N VAL A 29 -8.31 -7.59 10.68
CA VAL A 29 -7.25 -7.22 9.73
C VAL A 29 -6.45 -8.45 9.29
N LEU A 30 -6.40 -8.66 8.00
CA LEU A 30 -5.51 -9.63 7.36
C LEU A 30 -4.14 -8.94 7.18
N LEU A 31 -3.13 -9.45 7.89
CA LEU A 31 -1.75 -8.99 7.82
C LEU A 31 -1.03 -9.82 6.76
N GLY A 32 -0.74 -9.18 5.62
CA GLY A 32 0.02 -9.75 4.51
C GLY A 32 1.53 -9.58 4.68
N ALA A 33 2.29 -10.67 4.63
CA ALA A 33 3.75 -10.60 4.55
C ALA A 33 4.37 -11.80 3.86
N ARG A 34 5.55 -11.62 3.25
CA ARG A 34 6.23 -12.66 2.46
C ARG A 34 6.98 -13.71 3.28
N HIS A 35 7.25 -13.43 4.56
CA HIS A 35 8.00 -14.34 5.42
C HIS A 35 7.07 -14.79 6.54
N GLN A 36 6.74 -16.09 6.56
CA GLN A 36 5.83 -16.68 7.53
C GLN A 36 6.21 -16.35 8.97
N GLU A 37 7.45 -16.65 9.39
CA GLU A 37 7.89 -16.44 10.78
C GLU A 37 7.74 -14.99 11.25
N ARG A 38 8.15 -14.02 10.41
CA ARG A 38 8.03 -12.59 10.73
C ARG A 38 6.58 -12.13 10.75
N GLY A 39 5.75 -12.67 9.85
CA GLY A 39 4.32 -12.39 9.80
C GLY A 39 3.60 -12.91 11.04
N GLU A 40 3.84 -14.16 11.43
CA GLU A 40 3.25 -14.79 12.61
C GLU A 40 3.69 -14.11 13.91
N ALA A 41 4.96 -13.69 14.01
CA ALA A 41 5.44 -12.90 15.14
C ALA A 41 4.68 -11.57 15.27
N ALA A 42 4.53 -10.82 14.16
CA ALA A 42 3.77 -9.57 14.14
C ALA A 42 2.29 -9.78 14.51
N VAL A 43 1.66 -10.85 14.00
CA VAL A 43 0.28 -11.21 14.37
C VAL A 43 0.16 -11.54 15.85
N SER A 44 1.14 -12.27 16.41
CA SER A 44 1.14 -12.63 17.83
C SER A 44 1.26 -11.39 18.73
N GLU A 45 2.11 -10.44 18.35
CA GLU A 45 2.26 -9.16 19.05
C GLU A 45 0.97 -8.35 19.02
N LEU A 46 0.29 -8.26 17.87
CA LEU A 46 -0.96 -7.50 17.75
C LEU A 46 -2.13 -8.19 18.47
N LYS A 47 -2.17 -9.53 18.47
CA LYS A 47 -3.16 -10.30 19.23
C LYS A 47 -2.98 -10.18 20.74
N SER A 48 -1.75 -10.06 21.24
CA SER A 48 -1.50 -9.85 22.68
C SER A 48 -2.04 -8.49 23.17
N GLN A 49 -2.21 -7.54 22.25
CA GLN A 49 -2.89 -6.25 22.47
C GLN A 49 -4.41 -6.33 22.33
N GLY A 50 -4.99 -7.53 22.12
CA GLY A 50 -6.43 -7.75 21.98
C GLY A 50 -6.99 -7.49 20.58
N LEU A 51 -6.13 -7.35 19.57
CA LEU A 51 -6.55 -7.05 18.19
C LEU A 51 -6.89 -8.33 17.40
N ASP A 52 -7.90 -8.26 16.53
CA ASP A 52 -8.32 -9.39 15.67
C ASP A 52 -7.55 -9.39 14.34
N VAL A 53 -6.36 -9.97 14.37
CA VAL A 53 -5.44 -10.01 13.22
C VAL A 53 -5.25 -11.45 12.74
N ARG A 54 -5.24 -11.67 11.42
CA ARG A 54 -4.97 -12.96 10.77
C ARG A 54 -3.78 -12.84 9.83
N PHE A 55 -2.94 -13.86 9.75
CA PHE A 55 -1.81 -13.87 8.83
C PHE A 55 -2.25 -14.35 7.44
N ILE A 56 -1.77 -13.68 6.39
CA ILE A 56 -1.81 -14.15 5.01
C ILE A 56 -0.38 -14.08 4.46
N GLU A 57 0.17 -15.22 4.05
CA GLU A 57 1.45 -15.22 3.36
C GLU A 57 1.28 -14.66 1.95
N ILE A 58 2.06 -13.65 1.59
CA ILE A 58 2.04 -13.04 0.26
C ILE A 58 3.39 -12.39 -0.07
N ASP A 59 4.02 -12.86 -1.15
CA ASP A 59 5.16 -12.21 -1.80
C ASP A 59 4.70 -11.58 -3.12
N LEU A 60 4.79 -10.25 -3.22
CA LEU A 60 4.36 -9.52 -4.42
C LEU A 60 5.30 -9.69 -5.62
N SER A 61 6.46 -10.34 -5.46
CA SER A 61 7.33 -10.73 -6.57
C SER A 61 7.06 -12.15 -7.10
N ASP A 62 6.12 -12.87 -6.49
CA ASP A 62 5.78 -14.25 -6.85
C ASP A 62 4.31 -14.37 -7.30
N LEU A 63 4.12 -14.80 -8.55
CA LEU A 63 2.81 -14.99 -9.17
C LEU A 63 1.94 -16.00 -8.41
N GLU A 64 2.52 -17.13 -8.01
CA GLU A 64 1.79 -18.21 -7.34
C GLU A 64 1.41 -17.79 -5.91
N SER A 65 2.33 -17.09 -5.23
CA SER A 65 2.07 -16.50 -3.91
C SER A 65 0.88 -15.54 -3.94
N ILE A 66 0.84 -14.62 -4.92
CA ILE A 66 -0.26 -13.67 -5.09
C ILE A 66 -1.58 -14.40 -5.36
N ALA A 67 -1.59 -15.38 -6.27
CA ALA A 67 -2.79 -16.13 -6.62
C ALA A 67 -3.36 -16.88 -5.41
N LYS A 68 -2.51 -17.60 -4.67
CA LYS A 68 -2.89 -18.35 -3.47
C LYS A 68 -3.40 -17.43 -2.35
N ALA A 69 -2.74 -16.30 -2.12
CA ALA A 69 -3.18 -15.32 -1.13
C ALA A 69 -4.56 -14.76 -1.49
N ALA A 70 -4.77 -14.40 -2.76
CA ALA A 70 -6.06 -13.86 -3.21
C ALA A 70 -7.18 -14.91 -3.18
N GLU A 71 -6.90 -16.17 -3.49
CA GLU A 71 -7.84 -17.29 -3.33
C GLU A 71 -8.26 -17.46 -1.87
N THR A 72 -7.28 -17.53 -0.96
CA THR A 72 -7.52 -17.62 0.48
C THR A 72 -8.42 -16.48 0.97
N VAL A 73 -8.16 -15.25 0.52
CA VAL A 73 -8.96 -14.07 0.85
C VAL A 73 -10.39 -14.19 0.34
N LYS A 74 -10.59 -14.59 -0.92
CA LYS A 74 -11.94 -14.74 -1.50
C LYS A 74 -12.77 -15.81 -0.79
N GLU A 75 -12.15 -16.93 -0.44
CA GLU A 75 -12.86 -18.07 0.16
C GLU A 75 -13.14 -17.87 1.64
N SER A 76 -12.14 -17.44 2.41
CA SER A 76 -12.23 -17.36 3.87
C SER A 76 -12.68 -16.00 4.39
N TYR A 77 -12.55 -14.95 3.56
CA TYR A 77 -12.76 -13.56 3.95
C TYR A 77 -13.56 -12.78 2.89
N SER A 78 -14.61 -13.40 2.36
CA SER A 78 -15.49 -12.83 1.32
C SER A 78 -16.12 -11.47 1.69
N GLY A 79 -16.14 -11.10 2.97
CA GLY A 79 -16.55 -9.77 3.46
C GLY A 79 -15.46 -8.68 3.39
N LEU A 80 -14.37 -8.89 2.64
CA LEU A 80 -13.30 -7.90 2.46
C LEU A 80 -13.85 -6.59 1.89
N THR A 81 -13.66 -5.50 2.63
CA THR A 81 -14.15 -4.14 2.25
C THR A 81 -13.04 -3.11 2.14
N LEU A 82 -11.81 -3.46 2.55
CA LEU A 82 -10.66 -2.56 2.47
C LEU A 82 -9.42 -3.34 2.06
N LEU A 83 -8.78 -2.94 0.96
CA LEU A 83 -7.45 -3.42 0.56
C LEU A 83 -6.47 -2.25 0.64
N ILE A 84 -5.38 -2.40 1.39
CA ILE A 84 -4.29 -1.43 1.46
C ILE A 84 -3.03 -2.08 0.87
N ASN A 85 -2.69 -1.66 -0.35
CA ASN A 85 -1.45 -2.04 -1.02
C ASN A 85 -0.30 -1.21 -0.45
N ASN A 86 0.22 -1.63 0.71
CA ASN A 86 1.31 -0.96 1.43
C ASN A 86 2.69 -1.53 1.09
N ALA A 87 2.78 -2.81 0.72
CA ALA A 87 4.06 -3.42 0.37
C ALA A 87 4.78 -2.61 -0.71
N GLY A 88 6.08 -2.39 -0.49
CA GLY A 88 6.92 -1.65 -1.41
C GLY A 88 8.36 -2.13 -1.31
N MET A 89 9.03 -2.12 -2.45
CA MET A 89 10.46 -2.33 -2.55
C MET A 89 11.14 -0.96 -2.66
N PRO A 90 12.16 -0.69 -1.81
CA PRO A 90 13.10 0.36 -2.16
C PRO A 90 13.76 -0.04 -3.48
N GLY A 91 13.86 0.91 -4.42
CA GLY A 91 14.79 0.75 -5.53
C GLY A 91 16.24 0.74 -5.02
N SER A 92 17.18 0.88 -5.94
CA SER A 92 18.58 1.17 -5.59
C SER A 92 18.75 2.51 -4.87
N PHE A 93 17.73 3.39 -4.92
CA PHE A 93 17.86 4.80 -4.56
C PHE A 93 19.02 5.49 -5.28
N SER A 94 19.38 5.01 -6.48
CA SER A 94 20.41 5.63 -7.28
C SER A 94 20.03 7.08 -7.55
N SER A 95 20.84 8.03 -7.11
CA SER A 95 20.52 9.47 -7.15
C SER A 95 20.56 10.10 -8.55
N SER A 96 20.67 9.31 -9.62
CA SER A 96 20.77 9.79 -11.00
C SER A 96 20.23 8.78 -12.00
N PHE A 97 19.50 9.30 -13.00
CA PHE A 97 19.05 8.55 -14.18
C PHE A 97 20.20 7.82 -14.89
N THR A 98 21.37 8.45 -15.01
CA THR A 98 22.50 7.89 -15.77
C THR A 98 23.19 6.70 -15.10
N VAL A 99 22.96 6.49 -13.80
CA VAL A 99 23.59 5.41 -13.03
C VAL A 99 22.59 4.34 -12.58
N THR A 100 21.28 4.57 -12.77
CA THR A 100 20.24 3.57 -12.52
C THR A 100 20.48 2.36 -13.43
N LYS A 101 20.56 1.16 -12.84
CA LYS A 101 20.67 -0.08 -13.61
C LYS A 101 19.29 -0.59 -13.97
N GLU A 102 19.17 -1.18 -15.16
CA GLU A 102 17.91 -1.79 -15.61
C GLU A 102 17.39 -2.86 -14.62
N GLY A 103 18.29 -3.63 -14.00
CA GLY A 103 17.91 -4.62 -12.98
C GLY A 103 17.21 -3.99 -11.77
N ASP A 104 17.68 -2.83 -11.30
CA ASP A 104 17.07 -2.11 -10.18
C ASP A 104 15.68 -1.57 -10.55
N LEU A 105 15.55 -1.06 -11.77
CA LEU A 105 14.27 -0.65 -12.34
C LEU A 105 13.28 -1.83 -12.42
N ARG A 106 13.70 -2.98 -12.96
CA ARG A 106 12.87 -4.20 -13.02
C ARG A 106 12.44 -4.65 -11.64
N ASN A 107 13.35 -4.68 -10.67
CA ASN A 107 13.06 -5.07 -9.29
C ASN A 107 12.04 -4.13 -8.62
N ALA A 108 12.20 -2.81 -8.79
CA ALA A 108 11.24 -1.83 -8.28
C ALA A 108 9.86 -2.02 -8.91
N PHE A 109 9.79 -2.18 -10.23
CA PHE A 109 8.53 -2.41 -10.95
C PHE A 109 7.87 -3.74 -10.59
N GLU A 110 8.63 -4.79 -10.34
CA GLU A 110 8.09 -6.12 -10.03
C GLU A 110 7.18 -6.06 -8.79
N VAL A 111 7.62 -5.41 -7.72
CA VAL A 111 6.83 -5.31 -6.49
C VAL A 111 5.89 -4.10 -6.50
N ASN A 112 6.41 -2.90 -6.80
CA ASN A 112 5.65 -1.66 -6.64
C ASN A 112 4.54 -1.49 -7.68
N PHE A 113 4.66 -2.16 -8.82
CA PHE A 113 3.66 -2.11 -9.89
C PHE A 113 3.09 -3.49 -10.22
N PHE A 114 3.86 -4.43 -10.74
CA PHE A 114 3.31 -5.68 -11.27
C PHE A 114 2.66 -6.56 -10.19
N GLY A 115 3.29 -6.73 -9.03
CA GLY A 115 2.72 -7.46 -7.91
C GLY A 115 1.44 -6.83 -7.39
N THR A 116 1.45 -5.50 -7.23
CA THR A 116 0.27 -4.72 -6.82
C THR A 116 -0.86 -4.82 -7.86
N PHE A 117 -0.54 -4.74 -9.15
CA PHE A 117 -1.46 -4.90 -10.26
C PHE A 117 -2.14 -6.27 -10.23
N ARG A 118 -1.36 -7.35 -10.11
CA ARG A 118 -1.89 -8.72 -10.09
C ARG A 118 -2.80 -8.95 -8.89
N LEU A 119 -2.39 -8.50 -7.70
CA LEU A 119 -3.23 -8.62 -6.51
C LEU A 119 -4.55 -7.84 -6.67
N ASN A 120 -4.48 -6.61 -7.19
CA ASN A 120 -5.66 -5.83 -7.51
C ASN A 120 -6.54 -6.57 -8.52
N GLN A 121 -6.00 -7.12 -9.61
CA GLN A 121 -6.81 -7.89 -10.58
C GLN A 121 -7.59 -9.03 -9.93
N HIS A 122 -6.97 -9.77 -9.00
CA HIS A 122 -7.65 -10.88 -8.32
C HIS A 122 -8.72 -10.43 -7.32
N LEU A 123 -8.49 -9.32 -6.60
CA LEU A 123 -9.37 -8.87 -5.50
C LEU A 123 -10.35 -7.75 -5.90
N PHE A 124 -10.16 -7.10 -7.04
CA PHE A 124 -10.97 -5.98 -7.49
C PHE A 124 -12.46 -6.33 -7.64
N PRO A 125 -12.87 -7.49 -8.24
CA PRO A 125 -14.28 -7.85 -8.28
C PRO A 125 -14.90 -8.00 -6.89
N LEU A 126 -14.16 -8.55 -5.93
CA LEU A 126 -14.62 -8.72 -4.55
C LEU A 126 -14.84 -7.37 -3.86
N ILE A 127 -13.85 -6.48 -3.93
CA ILE A 127 -13.94 -5.12 -3.38
C ILE A 127 -15.09 -4.35 -4.03
N LYS A 128 -15.22 -4.40 -5.36
CA LYS A 128 -16.29 -3.73 -6.10
C LYS A 128 -17.67 -4.20 -5.66
N ASN A 129 -17.88 -5.51 -5.55
CA ASN A 129 -19.16 -6.10 -5.13
C ASN A 129 -19.51 -5.74 -3.68
N ASN A 130 -18.51 -5.57 -2.83
CA ASN A 130 -18.68 -5.20 -1.43
C ASN A 130 -18.76 -3.68 -1.19
N GLU A 131 -18.85 -2.86 -2.25
CA GLU A 131 -18.81 -1.39 -2.17
C GLU A 131 -17.59 -0.88 -1.38
N GLY A 132 -16.46 -1.59 -1.49
CA GLY A 132 -15.26 -1.38 -0.68
C GLY A 132 -14.26 -0.36 -1.22
N THR A 133 -13.14 -0.24 -0.53
CA THR A 133 -12.07 0.71 -0.83
C THR A 133 -10.75 0.00 -1.12
N ILE A 134 -10.03 0.45 -2.15
CA ILE A 134 -8.63 0.11 -2.39
C ILE A 134 -7.77 1.35 -2.15
N ILE A 135 -6.75 1.23 -1.33
CA ILE A 135 -5.76 2.29 -1.10
C ILE A 135 -4.41 1.80 -1.60
N ASN A 136 -3.85 2.51 -2.57
CA ASN A 136 -2.49 2.28 -3.03
C ASN A 136 -1.55 3.24 -2.29
N VAL A 137 -0.67 2.70 -1.43
CA VAL A 137 0.32 3.52 -0.74
C VAL A 137 1.40 3.92 -1.74
N SER A 138 1.49 5.22 -1.99
CA SER A 138 2.40 5.84 -2.95
C SER A 138 3.36 6.80 -2.25
N THR A 139 4.00 7.68 -2.99
CA THR A 139 4.99 8.66 -2.50
C THR A 139 4.81 9.96 -3.26
N ASP A 140 5.01 11.09 -2.57
CA ASP A 140 5.24 12.40 -3.16
C ASP A 140 6.23 12.38 -4.33
N MET A 141 7.28 11.55 -4.27
CA MET A 141 8.24 11.32 -5.37
C MET A 141 7.64 10.70 -6.65
N ALA A 142 6.37 10.28 -6.63
CA ALA A 142 5.64 9.73 -7.78
C ALA A 142 4.73 10.75 -8.47
N SER A 143 4.73 12.00 -7.99
CA SER A 143 4.04 13.12 -8.63
C SER A 143 4.95 13.71 -9.71
N LEU A 144 4.51 13.65 -10.97
CA LEU A 144 5.25 14.28 -12.06
C LEU A 144 5.22 15.80 -11.91
N ASN A 145 4.10 16.35 -11.43
CA ASN A 145 4.00 17.76 -11.08
C ASN A 145 5.06 18.18 -10.04
N HIS A 146 5.25 17.39 -8.99
CA HIS A 146 6.25 17.67 -7.95
C HIS A 146 7.68 17.43 -8.47
N MET A 147 7.92 16.38 -9.25
CA MET A 147 9.24 16.13 -9.85
C MET A 147 9.69 17.27 -10.78
N GLN A 148 8.75 17.92 -11.48
CA GLN A 148 9.03 19.06 -12.36
C GLN A 148 9.46 20.33 -11.63
N SER A 149 9.27 20.44 -10.30
CA SER A 149 9.80 21.57 -9.55
C SER A 149 11.32 21.51 -9.40
N PHE A 150 11.92 20.32 -9.55
CA PHE A 150 13.34 20.04 -9.28
C PHE A 150 13.80 20.36 -7.84
N GLU A 151 12.87 20.59 -6.92
CA GLU A 151 13.18 20.92 -5.51
C GLU A 151 13.37 19.67 -4.64
N PHE A 152 13.10 18.48 -5.17
CA PHE A 152 13.17 17.23 -4.43
C PHE A 152 14.41 16.41 -4.80
N ALA A 153 15.19 16.02 -3.78
CA ALA A 153 16.30 15.08 -3.88
C ALA A 153 16.10 13.94 -2.85
N PRO A 154 16.52 12.71 -3.16
CA PRO A 154 17.22 12.27 -4.38
C PRO A 154 16.28 11.93 -5.55
N ASN A 155 16.81 12.01 -6.78
CA ASN A 155 16.14 11.47 -7.98
C ASN A 155 16.24 9.93 -7.99
N ALA A 156 15.42 9.26 -7.18
CA ALA A 156 15.33 7.81 -7.10
C ALA A 156 14.53 7.24 -8.28
N PHE A 157 15.05 7.38 -9.50
CA PHE A 157 14.31 7.19 -10.74
C PHE A 157 13.55 5.83 -10.83
N ASP A 158 14.18 4.74 -10.40
CA ASP A 158 13.57 3.41 -10.35
C ASP A 158 12.33 3.36 -9.44
N TYR A 159 12.45 3.90 -8.24
CA TYR A 159 11.36 4.01 -7.28
C TYR A 159 10.26 4.97 -7.76
N ASN A 160 10.65 6.19 -8.17
CA ASN A 160 9.75 7.23 -8.65
C ASN A 160 8.91 6.74 -9.83
N ALA A 161 9.55 6.16 -10.85
CA ALA A 161 8.86 5.65 -12.03
C ALA A 161 7.89 4.51 -11.67
N SER A 162 8.31 3.57 -10.82
CA SER A 162 7.45 2.45 -10.40
C SER A 162 6.20 2.91 -9.64
N LYS A 163 6.34 3.92 -8.77
CA LYS A 163 5.20 4.49 -8.02
C LYS A 163 4.36 5.45 -8.86
N THR A 164 4.95 6.11 -9.87
CA THR A 164 4.19 6.89 -10.87
C THR A 164 3.28 5.97 -11.68
N ALA A 165 3.78 4.79 -12.09
CA ALA A 165 2.95 3.78 -12.76
C ALA A 165 1.80 3.27 -11.86
N ASN A 166 2.05 3.12 -10.55
CA ASN A 166 1.01 2.80 -9.57
C ASN A 166 -0.08 3.90 -9.47
N ASN A 167 0.31 5.18 -9.53
CA ASN A 167 -0.64 6.30 -9.58
C ASN A 167 -1.49 6.26 -10.86
N ALA A 168 -0.88 5.96 -12.01
CA ALA A 168 -1.61 5.79 -13.27
C ALA A 168 -2.62 4.62 -13.21
N MET A 169 -2.22 3.47 -12.64
CA MET A 169 -3.11 2.33 -12.41
C MET A 169 -4.27 2.70 -11.49
N THR A 170 -4.02 3.47 -10.44
CA THR A 170 -5.07 3.97 -9.51
C THR A 170 -6.15 4.73 -10.27
N VAL A 171 -5.77 5.65 -11.16
CA VAL A 171 -6.74 6.42 -11.97
C VAL A 171 -7.47 5.53 -12.97
N SER A 172 -6.77 4.56 -13.58
CA SER A 172 -7.40 3.59 -14.49
C SER A 172 -8.47 2.75 -13.79
N MET A 173 -8.20 2.23 -12.60
CA MET A 173 -9.17 1.49 -11.80
C MET A 173 -10.33 2.38 -11.35
N ALA A 174 -10.04 3.63 -10.96
CA ALA A 174 -11.04 4.60 -10.54
C ALA A 174 -12.05 4.93 -11.64
N LEU A 175 -11.61 4.95 -12.90
CA LEU A 175 -12.49 5.15 -14.06
C LEU A 175 -13.51 4.01 -14.18
N GLU A 176 -13.12 2.77 -13.89
CA GLU A 176 -14.04 1.62 -13.90
C GLU A 176 -15.05 1.68 -12.73
N LEU A 177 -14.68 2.34 -11.62
CA LEU A 177 -15.53 2.52 -10.44
C LEU A 177 -16.34 3.83 -10.46
N LYS A 178 -16.36 4.58 -11.57
CA LYS A 178 -16.95 5.93 -11.63
C LYS A 178 -18.42 5.98 -11.17
N ASP A 179 -19.20 4.95 -11.50
CA ASP A 179 -20.64 4.82 -11.17
C ASP A 179 -20.89 3.87 -9.99
N SER A 180 -19.84 3.48 -9.25
CA SER A 180 -19.90 2.61 -8.08
C SER A 180 -19.69 3.38 -6.78
N LYS A 181 -20.20 2.82 -5.66
CA LYS A 181 -19.82 3.24 -4.31
C LYS A 181 -18.42 2.76 -3.91
N ALA A 182 -17.94 1.67 -4.53
CA ALA A 182 -16.56 1.27 -4.37
C ALA A 182 -15.62 2.36 -4.90
N GLN A 183 -14.42 2.42 -4.36
CA GLN A 183 -13.45 3.44 -4.72
C GLN A 183 -12.01 2.93 -4.64
N VAL A 184 -11.15 3.60 -5.39
CA VAL A 184 -9.70 3.39 -5.33
C VAL A 184 -8.99 4.73 -5.38
N PHE A 185 -7.98 4.91 -4.54
CA PHE A 185 -7.20 6.14 -4.49
C PHE A 185 -5.79 5.86 -3.97
N ALA A 186 -4.90 6.83 -4.16
CA ALA A 186 -3.52 6.75 -3.72
C ALA A 186 -3.27 7.70 -2.54
N VAL A 187 -2.43 7.28 -1.59
CA VAL A 187 -2.03 8.10 -0.45
C VAL A 187 -0.52 8.08 -0.33
N THR A 188 0.12 9.24 -0.21
CA THR A 188 1.50 9.34 0.25
C THR A 188 1.55 9.63 1.75
N PRO A 189 2.33 8.88 2.53
CA PRO A 189 2.60 9.23 3.94
C PRO A 189 3.61 10.39 4.08
N GLY A 190 4.20 10.85 2.97
CA GLY A 190 5.36 11.73 2.97
C GLY A 190 6.63 11.05 3.49
N PHE A 191 7.68 11.85 3.69
CA PHE A 191 8.96 11.36 4.20
C PHE A 191 8.79 10.74 5.59
N THR A 192 9.03 9.43 5.67
CA THR A 192 8.85 8.61 6.88
C THR A 192 10.13 7.84 7.17
N THR A 193 10.59 7.85 8.42
CA THR A 193 11.77 7.11 8.84
C THR A 193 11.43 5.61 8.96
N THR A 194 11.97 4.80 8.05
CA THR A 194 11.68 3.36 7.99
C THR A 194 12.88 2.55 7.52
N ASP A 195 12.84 1.24 7.68
CA ASP A 195 13.85 0.34 7.13
C ASP A 195 13.99 0.48 5.60
N LEU A 196 12.95 0.92 4.89
CA LEU A 196 12.95 1.07 3.43
C LEU A 196 13.99 2.12 2.99
N ASN A 197 14.18 3.20 3.75
CA ASN A 197 15.16 4.25 3.48
C ASN A 197 16.36 4.22 4.43
N GLY A 198 16.64 3.07 5.05
CA GLY A 198 17.77 2.93 5.98
C GLY A 198 17.60 3.71 7.29
N ASN A 199 16.36 4.01 7.69
CA ASN A 199 16.03 4.84 8.85
C ASN A 199 16.62 6.25 8.76
N ALA A 200 16.49 6.89 7.59
CA ALA A 200 16.91 8.27 7.38
C ALA A 200 16.28 9.24 8.39
N GLU A 201 17.07 10.19 8.89
CA GLU A 201 16.65 11.19 9.88
C GLU A 201 15.72 12.25 9.27
N GLY A 202 14.89 12.87 10.12
CA GLY A 202 14.00 13.98 9.73
C GLY A 202 12.64 13.56 9.14
N GLY A 203 12.39 12.26 9.02
CA GLY A 203 11.09 11.72 8.61
C GLY A 203 10.09 11.62 9.76
N LYS A 204 8.81 11.52 9.41
CA LYS A 204 7.73 11.17 10.34
C LYS A 204 7.97 9.79 10.97
N SER A 205 7.37 9.54 12.12
CA SER A 205 7.27 8.21 12.68
C SER A 205 6.38 7.29 11.83
N LYS A 206 6.57 5.98 11.98
CA LYS A 206 5.74 4.95 11.33
C LYS A 206 4.26 5.09 11.72
N GLN A 207 4.01 5.49 12.97
CA GLN A 207 2.70 5.73 13.56
C GLN A 207 1.99 6.93 12.91
N GLU A 208 2.70 8.06 12.74
CA GLU A 208 2.16 9.26 12.09
C GLU A 208 1.86 9.00 10.62
N ALA A 209 2.77 8.32 9.91
CA ALA A 209 2.57 7.91 8.53
C ALA A 209 1.34 7.00 8.34
N ALA A 210 1.18 6.00 9.22
CA ALA A 210 0.02 5.13 9.21
C ALA A 210 -1.28 5.89 9.53
N SER A 211 -1.23 6.90 10.41
CA SER A 211 -2.39 7.72 10.77
C SER A 211 -2.97 8.48 9.58
N ILE A 212 -2.13 8.95 8.65
CA ILE A 212 -2.58 9.59 7.40
C ILE A 212 -3.39 8.59 6.56
N ILE A 213 -2.83 7.40 6.33
CA ILE A 213 -3.44 6.36 5.49
C ILE A 213 -4.73 5.82 6.12
N VAL A 214 -4.71 5.50 7.41
CA VAL A 214 -5.87 5.01 8.16
C VAL A 214 -6.94 6.10 8.27
N GLY A 215 -6.54 7.37 8.41
CA GLY A 215 -7.45 8.52 8.39
C GLY A 215 -8.33 8.52 7.15
N TYR A 216 -7.72 8.48 5.97
CA TYR A 216 -8.46 8.38 4.70
C TYR A 216 -9.23 7.07 4.52
N ALA A 217 -8.75 5.97 5.10
CA ALA A 217 -9.45 4.69 5.03
C ALA A 217 -10.81 4.69 5.76
N VAL A 218 -11.00 5.57 6.75
CA VAL A 218 -12.17 5.53 7.65
C VAL A 218 -12.95 6.84 7.75
N ASP A 219 -12.60 7.88 6.98
CA ASP A 219 -13.26 9.19 7.08
C ASP A 219 -14.67 9.25 6.46
N GLY A 220 -15.06 8.20 5.73
CA GLY A 220 -16.38 8.08 5.11
C GLY A 220 -16.59 8.93 3.85
N LYS A 221 -15.52 9.57 3.34
CA LYS A 221 -15.57 10.37 2.11
C LYS A 221 -15.23 9.53 0.89
N ARG A 222 -15.62 10.06 -0.28
CA ARG A 222 -15.31 9.44 -1.59
C ARG A 222 -14.14 10.16 -2.24
N HIS A 223 -13.02 9.46 -2.30
CA HIS A 223 -11.71 9.91 -2.82
C HIS A 223 -11.35 9.27 -4.17
N ASN A 224 -12.29 8.58 -4.83
CA ASN A 224 -12.03 7.79 -6.03
C ASN A 224 -11.19 8.55 -7.09
N GLY A 225 -10.01 8.02 -7.39
CA GLY A 225 -9.05 8.56 -8.36
C GLY A 225 -8.14 9.68 -7.82
N GLU A 226 -8.24 10.05 -6.55
CA GLU A 226 -7.39 11.08 -5.95
C GLU A 226 -6.01 10.54 -5.58
N PHE A 227 -5.03 11.45 -5.56
CA PHE A 227 -3.75 11.26 -4.88
C PHE A 227 -3.72 12.21 -3.68
N LEU A 228 -3.46 11.67 -2.48
CA LEU A 228 -3.65 12.36 -1.20
C LEU A 228 -2.37 12.39 -0.37
N ASN A 229 -2.16 13.46 0.40
CA ASN A 229 -1.15 13.56 1.46
C ASN A 229 -1.82 14.03 2.78
N GLU A 230 -1.03 14.38 3.79
CA GLU A 230 -1.56 14.88 5.08
C GLU A 230 -2.45 16.13 4.99
N ASN A 231 -2.35 16.89 3.89
CA ASN A 231 -3.05 18.15 3.67
C ASN A 231 -4.20 18.04 2.66
N GLY A 232 -4.58 16.83 2.22
CA GLY A 232 -5.61 16.63 1.20
C GLY A 232 -5.05 16.24 -0.16
N ARG A 233 -5.69 16.74 -1.22
CA ARG A 233 -5.32 16.39 -2.60
C ARG A 233 -3.91 16.91 -2.92
N PHE A 234 -3.04 16.00 -3.31
CA PHE A 234 -1.69 16.29 -3.75
C PHE A 234 -1.64 16.42 -5.28
N PRO A 235 -1.04 17.49 -5.84
CA PRO A 235 -0.82 17.61 -7.28
C PRO A 235 0.03 16.45 -7.80
N TRP A 236 -0.32 15.90 -8.97
CA TRP A 236 0.37 14.75 -9.53
C TRP A 236 0.47 14.78 -11.05
#